data_AF-M6W0W6-F1
#
_entry.id   AF-M6W0W6-F1
#
_cell.length_a   1.000
_cell.length_b   1.000
_cell.length_c   1.000
_cell.angle_alpha   90.00
_cell.angle_beta   90.00
_cell.angle_gamma   90.00
#
_symmetry.space_group_name_H-M   'P 1'
#
loop_
_entity.id
_entity.type
_entity.pdbx_description
1 polymer ?
#
loop_
_entity_poly.entity_id
_entity_poly.type
_entity_poly.pdbx_seq_one_letter_code
_entity_poly.pdbx_strand_id
1 'polypeptide(L)'
;MKERFFSGDRPILFLLIFNIVVFTGVFIYDYTRYGFQGSQEVIGSILYKSNTVKRKYDSEVVWKEIETGNSLQNRDTILTSENSQAKIRLLDGSEITIAENSMIFIDYLDNRANLEISAGGLQITRKSNSKENTSSLGIRSGDGVLKLVEGVVNVEKKKNQKTLEYSILSGSVNVDPSNPLPMLPKKSLDGFEKLFPVAADIQTTESLQKSTIANSSSSIKSDSSSESHTQKQNYDSDKVQKVSDPNVSKKNEEFKNSEFNSESEHDSRSFSEVKKQKRMSEELLRQEKEKRRREREYREQREFLRL
;
A
#
# COMPACT_ATOMS: atom_id res chain seq x y z
N MET A 1 -5.65 8.98 -77.35
CA MET A 1 -6.00 10.31 -76.80
C MET A 1 -5.32 10.43 -75.45
N LYS A 2 -4.35 11.34 -75.29
CA LYS A 2 -3.67 11.57 -74.00
C LYS A 2 -4.58 12.47 -73.17
N GLU A 3 -5.24 11.88 -72.20
CA GLU A 3 -6.09 12.55 -71.22
C GLU A 3 -5.35 13.75 -70.61
N ARG A 4 -5.91 14.95 -70.79
CA ARG A 4 -5.37 16.21 -70.22
C ARG A 4 -5.77 16.33 -68.75
N PHE A 5 -5.40 15.35 -67.93
CA PHE A 5 -5.67 15.37 -66.49
C PHE A 5 -4.95 16.51 -65.74
N PHE A 6 -3.92 17.11 -66.35
CA PHE A 6 -3.03 18.10 -65.71
C PHE A 6 -3.17 19.54 -66.25
N SER A 7 -4.34 19.97 -66.70
CA SER A 7 -4.56 21.36 -67.13
C SER A 7 -5.60 22.06 -66.25
N GLY A 8 -5.25 23.21 -65.67
CA GLY A 8 -6.11 24.08 -64.84
C GLY A 8 -5.88 23.93 -63.32
N ASP A 9 -6.90 24.23 -62.53
CA ASP A 9 -6.84 24.26 -61.05
C ASP A 9 -6.98 22.89 -60.37
N ARG A 10 -7.30 21.85 -61.16
CA ARG A 10 -7.45 20.46 -60.71
C ARG A 10 -6.22 19.89 -59.97
N PRO A 11 -4.97 20.06 -60.45
CA PRO A 11 -3.78 19.67 -59.68
C PRO A 11 -3.68 20.34 -58.30
N ILE A 12 -4.11 21.60 -58.18
CA ILE A 12 -4.12 22.32 -56.89
C ILE A 12 -5.14 21.69 -55.95
N LEU A 13 -6.33 21.34 -56.45
CA LEU A 13 -7.35 20.62 -55.69
C LEU A 13 -6.85 19.24 -55.23
N PHE A 14 -6.17 18.48 -56.09
CA PHE A 14 -5.59 17.18 -55.73
C PHE A 14 -4.51 17.32 -54.64
N LEU A 15 -3.64 18.34 -54.74
CA LEU A 15 -2.63 18.62 -53.72
C LEU A 15 -3.29 18.95 -52.37
N LEU A 16 -4.33 19.77 -52.38
CA LEU A 16 -5.05 20.17 -51.16
C LEU A 16 -5.76 18.99 -50.51
N ILE A 17 -6.43 18.13 -51.28
CA ILE A 17 -7.05 16.90 -50.78
C ILE A 17 -5.99 15.94 -50.23
N PHE A 18 -4.87 15.76 -50.95
CA PHE A 18 -3.76 14.94 -50.49
C PHE A 18 -3.21 15.44 -49.16
N ASN A 19 -3.05 16.76 -49.02
CA ASN A 19 -2.57 17.38 -47.79
C ASN A 19 -3.53 17.14 -46.61
N ILE A 20 -4.84 17.29 -46.84
CA ILE A 20 -5.87 16.98 -45.84
C ILE A 20 -5.77 15.51 -45.43
N VAL A 21 -5.74 14.57 -46.38
CA VAL A 21 -5.67 13.13 -46.08
C VAL A 21 -4.38 12.78 -45.31
N VAL A 22 -3.24 13.34 -45.70
CA VAL A 22 -1.97 13.12 -45.01
C VAL A 22 -2.03 13.66 -43.58
N PHE A 23 -2.46 14.90 -43.38
CA PHE A 23 -2.53 15.49 -42.04
C PHE A 23 -3.59 14.81 -41.17
N THR A 24 -4.74 14.43 -41.71
CA THR A 24 -5.74 13.64 -40.99
C THR A 24 -5.18 12.25 -40.63
N GLY A 25 -4.44 11.60 -41.53
CA GLY A 25 -3.78 10.33 -41.26
C GLY A 25 -2.73 10.43 -40.16
N VAL A 26 -1.88 11.45 -40.20
CA VAL A 26 -0.90 11.74 -39.14
C VAL A 26 -1.60 12.06 -37.83
N PHE A 27 -2.66 12.89 -37.86
CA PHE A 27 -3.43 13.23 -36.67
C PHE A 27 -4.10 12.00 -36.04
N ILE A 28 -4.72 11.13 -36.84
CA ILE A 28 -5.34 9.89 -36.33
C ILE A 28 -4.26 8.96 -35.77
N TYR A 29 -3.12 8.83 -36.45
CA TYR A 29 -1.99 8.02 -35.98
C TYR A 29 -1.47 8.55 -34.63
N ASP A 30 -1.28 9.86 -34.53
CA ASP A 30 -0.83 10.53 -33.31
C ASP A 30 -1.89 10.39 -32.20
N TYR A 31 -3.16 10.68 -32.48
CA TYR A 31 -4.28 10.58 -31.53
C TYR A 31 -4.51 9.16 -31.01
N THR A 32 -4.36 8.14 -31.87
CA THR A 32 -4.48 6.73 -31.45
C THR A 32 -3.24 6.22 -30.74
N ARG A 33 -2.06 6.80 -30.98
CA ARG A 33 -0.82 6.56 -30.21
C ARG A 33 -0.74 7.37 -28.92
N TYR A 34 -1.53 8.44 -28.78
CA TYR A 34 -1.67 9.26 -27.57
C TYR A 34 -2.30 8.53 -26.36
N GLY A 35 -2.62 7.24 -26.54
CA GLY A 35 -2.69 6.27 -25.45
C GLY A 35 -1.29 5.83 -24.98
N PHE A 36 -0.30 6.73 -24.97
CA PHE A 36 1.02 6.45 -24.39
C PHE A 36 0.78 5.98 -22.95
N GLN A 37 0.95 4.68 -22.77
CA GLN A 37 1.39 4.09 -21.52
C GLN A 37 2.71 4.82 -21.27
N GLY A 38 2.78 5.69 -20.26
CA GLY A 38 4.01 6.39 -19.92
C GLY A 38 5.20 5.45 -19.95
N SER A 39 6.39 5.96 -20.28
CA SER A 39 7.60 5.13 -20.44
C SER A 39 8.10 4.51 -19.12
N GLN A 40 7.34 4.66 -18.05
CA GLN A 40 7.65 4.23 -16.70
C GLN A 40 7.26 2.77 -16.51
N GLU A 41 7.99 2.10 -15.63
CA GLU A 41 7.75 0.72 -15.25
C GLU A 41 6.33 0.53 -14.72
N VAL A 42 5.69 -0.57 -15.10
CA VAL A 42 4.38 -0.94 -14.57
C VAL A 42 4.57 -1.48 -13.15
N ILE A 43 3.93 -0.84 -12.17
CA ILE A 43 4.08 -1.14 -10.73
C ILE A 43 2.83 -1.77 -10.13
N GLY A 44 1.77 -1.96 -10.92
CA GLY A 44 0.54 -2.58 -10.46
C GLY A 44 -0.62 -2.46 -11.44
N SER A 45 -1.84 -2.65 -10.92
CA SER A 45 -3.09 -2.56 -11.69
C SER A 45 -4.25 -2.04 -10.84
N ILE A 46 -5.22 -1.40 -11.49
CA ILE A 46 -6.48 -0.97 -10.86
C ILE A 46 -7.40 -2.19 -10.71
N LEU A 47 -7.69 -2.61 -9.47
CA LEU A 47 -8.60 -3.72 -9.18
C LEU A 47 -10.07 -3.31 -9.22
N TYR A 48 -10.36 -2.12 -8.72
CA TYR A 48 -11.72 -1.62 -8.61
C TYR A 48 -11.74 -0.10 -8.65
N LYS A 49 -12.84 0.44 -9.16
CA LYS A 49 -13.13 1.87 -9.23
C LYS A 49 -14.62 2.07 -9.01
N SER A 50 -14.99 3.10 -8.26
CA SER A 50 -16.32 3.68 -8.26
C SER A 50 -16.28 5.15 -8.69
N ASN A 51 -17.30 5.56 -9.45
CA ASN A 51 -17.52 6.95 -9.89
C ASN A 51 -16.31 7.56 -10.62
N THR A 52 -15.85 8.75 -10.23
CA THR A 52 -14.86 9.52 -10.99
C THR A 52 -13.48 9.38 -10.36
N VAL A 53 -12.60 8.64 -11.04
CA VAL A 53 -11.20 8.50 -10.66
C VAL A 53 -10.32 8.86 -11.84
N LYS A 54 -9.39 9.78 -11.60
CA LYS A 54 -8.48 10.31 -12.60
C LYS A 54 -7.05 9.96 -12.23
N ARG A 55 -6.21 9.88 -13.25
CA ARG A 55 -4.78 9.69 -13.14
C ARG A 55 -4.04 10.73 -13.96
N LYS A 56 -2.89 11.13 -13.48
CA LYS A 56 -1.91 11.92 -14.23
C LYS A 56 -0.58 11.16 -14.23
N TYR A 57 -0.03 10.94 -15.43
CA TYR A 57 1.30 10.36 -15.59
C TYR A 57 2.38 11.37 -15.17
N ASP A 58 3.55 10.90 -14.74
CA ASP A 58 4.69 11.78 -14.42
C ASP A 58 5.14 12.62 -15.63
N SER A 59 5.09 12.03 -16.83
CA SER A 59 5.49 12.69 -18.09
C SER A 59 4.43 13.62 -18.68
N GLU A 60 3.24 13.69 -18.10
CA GLU A 60 2.12 14.47 -18.65
C GLU A 60 1.50 15.41 -17.60
N VAL A 61 0.96 16.54 -18.06
CA VAL A 61 0.24 17.49 -17.17
C VAL A 61 -1.27 17.22 -17.16
N VAL A 62 -1.75 16.31 -18.02
CA VAL A 62 -3.18 16.07 -18.26
C VAL A 62 -3.71 14.97 -17.34
N TRP A 63 -4.86 15.23 -16.73
CA TRP A 63 -5.62 14.23 -16.00
C TRP A 63 -6.47 13.41 -16.95
N LYS A 64 -6.30 12.09 -16.93
CA LYS A 64 -7.06 11.12 -17.71
C LYS A 64 -7.90 10.27 -16.78
N GLU A 65 -9.08 9.87 -17.22
CA GLU A 65 -9.89 8.92 -16.45
C GLU A 65 -9.24 7.54 -16.46
N ILE A 66 -9.32 6.82 -15.34
CA ILE A 66 -8.86 5.43 -15.26
C ILE A 66 -10.03 4.47 -15.33
N GLU A 67 -9.77 3.28 -15.86
CA GLU A 67 -10.70 2.16 -15.88
C GLU A 67 -10.15 1.00 -15.07
N THR A 68 -11.04 0.09 -14.66
CA THR A 68 -10.66 -1.15 -13.98
C THR A 68 -9.82 -2.00 -14.91
N GLY A 69 -8.74 -2.60 -14.41
CA GLY A 69 -7.79 -3.38 -15.20
C GLY A 69 -6.66 -2.55 -15.83
N ASN A 70 -6.74 -1.22 -15.83
CA ASN A 70 -5.64 -0.38 -16.31
C ASN A 70 -4.35 -0.66 -15.51
N SER A 71 -3.23 -0.74 -16.21
CA SER A 71 -1.91 -0.84 -15.60
C SER A 71 -1.54 0.48 -14.91
N LEU A 72 -1.05 0.37 -13.69
CA LEU A 72 -0.51 1.48 -12.90
C LEU A 72 1.00 1.58 -13.16
N GLN A 73 1.49 2.78 -13.43
CA GLN A 73 2.89 3.04 -13.74
C GLN A 73 3.59 3.78 -12.62
N ASN A 74 4.92 3.66 -12.58
CA ASN A 74 5.73 4.36 -11.62
C ASN A 74 5.54 5.89 -11.74
N ARG A 75 5.45 6.58 -10.60
CA ARG A 75 5.25 8.03 -10.49
C ARG A 75 3.89 8.52 -10.99
N ASP A 76 2.92 7.63 -11.08
CA ASP A 76 1.54 8.02 -11.34
C ASP A 76 0.94 8.77 -10.15
N THR A 77 0.17 9.82 -10.46
CA THR A 77 -0.69 10.50 -9.47
C THR A 77 -2.14 10.04 -9.68
N ILE A 78 -2.79 9.54 -8.64
CA ILE A 78 -4.21 9.16 -8.66
C ILE A 78 -5.02 10.18 -7.87
N LEU A 79 -6.15 10.59 -8.44
CA LEU A 79 -7.11 11.52 -7.84
C LEU A 79 -8.50 10.89 -7.85
N THR A 80 -9.09 10.74 -6.67
CA THR A 80 -10.49 10.35 -6.49
C THR A 80 -11.34 11.58 -6.22
N SER A 81 -12.49 11.67 -6.89
CA SER A 81 -13.46 12.76 -6.66
C SER A 81 -14.34 12.46 -5.45
N GLU A 82 -15.33 13.32 -5.22
CA GLU A 82 -16.39 13.08 -4.22
C GLU A 82 -17.15 11.78 -4.54
N ASN A 83 -17.56 11.04 -3.49
CA ASN A 83 -18.24 9.76 -3.58
C ASN A 83 -17.49 8.71 -4.44
N SER A 84 -16.21 8.90 -4.71
CA SER A 84 -15.42 8.04 -5.59
C SER A 84 -14.39 7.26 -4.79
N GLN A 85 -14.16 6.00 -5.16
CA GLN A 85 -13.22 5.13 -4.49
C GLN A 85 -12.42 4.37 -5.54
N ALA A 86 -11.16 4.06 -5.24
CA ALA A 86 -10.36 3.17 -6.07
C ALA A 86 -9.66 2.13 -5.21
N LYS A 87 -9.49 0.93 -5.74
CA LYS A 87 -8.63 -0.10 -5.15
C LYS A 87 -7.56 -0.46 -6.17
N ILE A 88 -6.31 -0.39 -5.76
CA ILE A 88 -5.16 -0.72 -6.58
C ILE A 88 -4.39 -1.86 -5.93
N ARG A 89 -3.80 -2.72 -6.77
CA ARG A 89 -2.87 -3.77 -6.35
C ARG A 89 -1.51 -3.50 -6.95
N LEU A 90 -0.51 -3.44 -6.07
CA LEU A 90 0.89 -3.29 -6.46
C LEU A 90 1.51 -4.66 -6.78
N LEU A 91 2.66 -4.65 -7.48
CA LEU A 91 3.40 -5.88 -7.83
C LEU A 91 3.88 -6.67 -6.61
N ASP A 92 4.12 -6.00 -5.49
CA ASP A 92 4.52 -6.65 -4.22
C ASP A 92 3.36 -7.37 -3.52
N GLY A 93 2.14 -7.30 -4.08
CA GLY A 93 0.92 -7.87 -3.54
C GLY A 93 0.22 -6.96 -2.52
N SER A 94 0.75 -5.77 -2.23
CA SER A 94 0.08 -4.78 -1.38
C SER A 94 -1.17 -4.25 -2.08
N GLU A 95 -2.25 -4.09 -1.32
CA GLU A 95 -3.50 -3.51 -1.79
C GLU A 95 -3.72 -2.15 -1.14
N ILE A 96 -4.04 -1.15 -1.94
CA ILE A 96 -4.30 0.21 -1.47
C ILE A 96 -5.70 0.60 -1.90
N THR A 97 -6.55 0.87 -0.91
CA THR A 97 -7.88 1.45 -1.12
C THR A 97 -7.80 2.95 -0.89
N ILE A 98 -8.20 3.71 -1.89
CA ILE A 98 -8.16 5.16 -1.94
C ILE A 98 -9.57 5.68 -1.71
N ALA A 99 -9.76 6.42 -0.63
CA ALA A 99 -11.05 7.02 -0.28
C ALA A 99 -11.42 8.15 -1.25
N GLU A 100 -12.59 8.74 -1.07
CA GLU A 100 -13.00 9.92 -1.82
C GLU A 100 -12.12 11.14 -1.53
N ASN A 101 -12.19 12.13 -2.42
CA ASN A 101 -11.49 13.41 -2.28
C ASN A 101 -9.98 13.26 -1.97
N SER A 102 -9.38 12.19 -2.49
CA SER A 102 -8.02 11.79 -2.17
C SER A 102 -7.10 11.97 -3.35
N MET A 103 -5.89 12.45 -3.08
CA MET A 103 -4.84 12.56 -4.06
C MET A 103 -3.58 11.88 -3.54
N ILE A 104 -3.10 10.91 -4.30
CA ILE A 104 -1.88 10.18 -4.00
C ILE A 104 -0.91 10.21 -5.16
N PHE A 105 0.37 10.30 -4.82
CA PHE A 105 1.48 10.10 -5.73
C PHE A 105 2.20 8.82 -5.34
N ILE A 106 2.52 7.97 -6.31
CA ILE A 106 3.06 6.63 -6.07
C ILE A 106 4.45 6.58 -6.67
N ASP A 107 5.47 6.45 -5.82
CA ASP A 107 6.87 6.35 -6.22
C ASP A 107 7.41 4.97 -5.86
N TYR A 108 7.86 4.23 -6.87
CA TYR A 108 8.42 2.90 -6.73
C TYR A 108 9.92 2.98 -7.00
N LEU A 109 10.72 2.71 -5.97
CA LEU A 109 12.18 2.77 -6.05
C LEU A 109 12.81 1.59 -5.31
N ASP A 110 13.77 0.92 -5.95
CA ASP A 110 14.50 -0.23 -5.40
C ASP A 110 13.58 -1.35 -4.85
N ASN A 111 12.50 -1.68 -5.56
CA ASN A 111 11.52 -2.68 -5.10
C ASN A 111 10.80 -2.29 -3.79
N ARG A 112 10.70 -0.98 -3.53
CA ARG A 112 9.97 -0.39 -2.39
C ARG A 112 8.99 0.64 -2.91
N ALA A 113 7.73 0.48 -2.55
CA ALA A 113 6.72 1.50 -2.82
C ALA A 113 6.75 2.58 -1.74
N ASN A 114 6.69 3.83 -2.19
CA ASN A 114 6.52 5.03 -1.39
C ASN A 114 5.26 5.73 -1.88
N LEU A 115 4.31 5.93 -0.98
CA LEU A 115 3.04 6.59 -1.26
C LEU A 115 3.07 7.97 -0.64
N GLU A 116 2.92 9.02 -1.42
CA GLU A 116 2.74 10.37 -0.90
C GLU A 116 1.27 10.75 -0.94
N ILE A 117 0.70 11.10 0.23
CA ILE A 117 -0.66 11.59 0.35
C ILE A 117 -0.68 13.12 0.42
N SER A 118 -1.37 13.72 -0.54
CA SER A 118 -1.57 15.17 -0.58
C SER A 118 -2.78 15.59 0.24
N ALA A 119 -3.87 14.84 0.14
CA ALA A 119 -5.11 14.98 0.91
C ALA A 119 -5.95 13.70 0.82
N GLY A 120 -6.90 13.54 1.75
CA GLY A 120 -7.90 12.47 1.74
C GLY A 120 -7.51 11.29 2.63
N GLY A 121 -7.97 10.09 2.28
CA GLY A 121 -7.80 8.86 3.08
C GLY A 121 -7.30 7.68 2.27
N LEU A 122 -6.45 6.85 2.89
CA LEU A 122 -5.97 5.60 2.32
C LEU A 122 -6.07 4.47 3.33
N GLN A 123 -6.44 3.29 2.86
CA GLN A 123 -6.31 2.05 3.59
C GLN A 123 -5.33 1.16 2.84
N ILE A 124 -4.25 0.80 3.51
CA ILE A 124 -3.20 -0.03 2.95
C ILE A 124 -3.27 -1.38 3.64
N THR A 125 -3.37 -2.44 2.83
CA THR A 125 -3.27 -3.83 3.28
C THR A 125 -2.01 -4.44 2.70
N ARG A 126 -1.13 -4.88 3.58
CA ARG A 126 0.12 -5.53 3.20
C ARG A 126 0.29 -6.86 3.90
N LYS A 127 0.50 -7.90 3.11
CA LYS A 127 0.84 -9.24 3.62
C LYS A 127 2.35 -9.39 3.69
N SER A 128 2.83 -9.93 4.80
CA SER A 128 4.24 -10.26 4.99
C SER A 128 4.62 -11.39 4.04
N ASN A 129 5.44 -11.10 3.03
CA ASN A 129 6.00 -12.14 2.17
C ASN A 129 7.23 -12.71 2.88
N SER A 130 7.11 -13.94 3.38
CA SER A 130 8.12 -14.63 4.22
C SER A 130 9.45 -14.95 3.51
N LYS A 131 9.69 -14.46 2.29
CA LYS A 131 10.92 -14.68 1.53
C LYS A 131 11.64 -13.35 1.33
N GLU A 132 12.74 -13.23 2.05
CA GLU A 132 13.91 -12.39 1.74
C GLU A 132 13.64 -10.89 1.58
N ASN A 133 14.07 -10.13 2.60
CA ASN A 133 13.97 -8.67 2.73
C ASN A 133 12.55 -8.13 2.80
N THR A 134 12.07 -7.91 4.03
CA THR A 134 10.86 -7.13 4.34
C THR A 134 11.07 -5.66 3.96
N SER A 135 11.11 -5.36 2.67
CA SER A 135 11.06 -4.02 2.11
C SER A 135 9.92 -3.29 2.81
N SER A 136 10.12 -2.17 3.53
CA SER A 136 8.99 -1.45 4.16
C SER A 136 8.27 -0.57 3.12
N LEU A 137 6.96 -0.42 3.23
CA LEU A 137 6.19 0.49 2.41
C LEU A 137 6.21 1.87 3.07
N GLY A 138 6.77 2.87 2.39
CA GLY A 138 6.79 4.24 2.88
C GLY A 138 5.45 4.92 2.61
N ILE A 139 4.90 5.61 3.60
CA ILE A 139 3.74 6.50 3.46
C ILE A 139 4.20 7.89 3.90
N ARG A 140 4.21 8.84 2.97
CA ARG A 140 4.73 10.18 3.13
C ARG A 140 3.59 11.19 3.15
N SER A 141 3.73 12.21 3.98
CA SER A 141 2.83 13.37 4.00
C SER A 141 3.67 14.63 4.22
N GLY A 142 3.98 15.32 3.13
CA GLY A 142 4.98 16.40 3.16
C GLY A 142 6.32 15.84 3.66
N ASP A 143 6.78 16.33 4.79
CA ASP A 143 8.10 15.98 5.33
C ASP A 143 8.09 14.75 6.26
N GLY A 144 6.91 14.25 6.65
CA GLY A 144 6.80 13.08 7.52
C GLY A 144 6.76 11.76 6.73
N VAL A 145 7.40 10.72 7.26
CA VAL A 145 7.44 9.35 6.71
C VAL A 145 6.99 8.31 7.73
N LEU A 146 6.02 7.47 7.34
CA LEU A 146 5.54 6.30 8.06
C LEU A 146 5.99 5.05 7.31
N LYS A 147 6.63 4.09 7.97
CA LYS A 147 7.10 2.85 7.33
C LYS A 147 6.21 1.69 7.77
N LEU A 148 5.38 1.18 6.86
CA LEU A 148 4.56 0.00 7.07
C LEU A 148 5.37 -1.26 6.75
N VAL A 149 5.56 -2.11 7.76
CA VAL A 149 6.23 -3.40 7.59
C VAL A 149 5.23 -4.43 7.10
N GLU A 150 4.13 -4.60 7.84
CA GLU A 150 3.08 -5.57 7.54
C GLU A 150 1.75 -5.17 8.19
N GLY A 151 0.65 -5.67 7.66
CA GLY A 151 -0.69 -5.52 8.23
C GLY A 151 -1.58 -4.51 7.51
N VAL A 152 -2.56 -3.97 8.23
CA VAL A 152 -3.57 -3.06 7.71
C VAL A 152 -3.50 -1.73 8.44
N VAL A 153 -3.31 -0.65 7.69
CA VAL A 153 -3.20 0.71 8.21
C VAL A 153 -4.13 1.64 7.45
N ASN A 154 -4.90 2.42 8.19
CA ASN A 154 -5.66 3.53 7.63
C ASN A 154 -4.92 4.83 7.91
N VAL A 155 -4.77 5.68 6.89
CA VAL A 155 -4.14 7.00 6.99
C VAL A 155 -5.07 8.06 6.43
N GLU A 156 -5.10 9.23 7.05
CA GLU A 156 -5.92 10.36 6.65
C GLU A 156 -5.10 11.64 6.74
N LYS A 157 -5.17 12.46 5.71
CA LYS A 157 -4.60 13.80 5.68
C LYS A 157 -5.67 14.81 5.31
N LYS A 158 -6.04 15.66 6.25
CA LYS A 158 -6.97 16.76 5.98
C LYS A 158 -6.24 17.89 5.27
N LYS A 159 -6.92 18.57 4.33
CA LYS A 159 -6.33 19.66 3.52
C LYS A 159 -5.66 20.77 4.35
N ASN A 160 -6.18 21.03 5.56
CA ASN A 160 -5.70 22.10 6.45
C ASN A 160 -4.72 21.60 7.53
N GLN A 161 -4.45 20.30 7.58
CA GLN A 161 -3.55 19.71 8.57
C GLN A 161 -2.21 19.37 7.91
N LYS A 162 -1.12 19.76 8.56
CA LYS A 162 0.24 19.39 8.14
C LYS A 162 0.60 17.96 8.57
N THR A 163 -0.03 17.47 9.64
CA THR A 163 0.23 16.16 10.22
C THR A 163 -0.66 15.10 9.57
N LEU A 164 -0.07 13.93 9.32
CA LEU A 164 -0.80 12.72 8.93
C LEU A 164 -1.40 12.07 10.18
N GLU A 165 -2.70 11.77 10.13
CA GLU A 165 -3.40 10.97 11.12
C GLU A 165 -3.41 9.51 10.64
N TYR A 166 -3.09 8.55 11.49
CA TYR A 166 -3.09 7.12 11.11
C TYR A 166 -3.68 6.23 12.20
N SER A 167 -4.33 5.14 11.82
CA SER A 167 -4.77 4.08 12.73
C SER A 167 -4.29 2.73 12.22
N ILE A 168 -3.83 1.89 13.13
CA ILE A 168 -3.31 0.55 12.83
C ILE A 168 -4.43 -0.44 13.17
N LEU A 169 -4.96 -1.12 12.16
CA LEU A 169 -5.97 -2.18 12.36
C LEU A 169 -5.28 -3.49 12.73
N SER A 170 -4.16 -3.80 12.07
CA SER A 170 -3.34 -4.98 12.35
C SER A 170 -1.91 -4.79 11.87
N GLY A 171 -0.97 -5.53 12.46
CA GLY A 171 0.43 -5.56 12.06
C GLY A 171 1.33 -4.49 12.70
N SER A 172 2.40 -4.14 12.00
CA SER A 172 3.53 -3.38 12.56
C SER A 172 3.91 -2.18 11.69
N VAL A 173 4.01 -1.01 12.33
CA VAL A 173 4.35 0.26 11.69
C VAL A 173 5.50 0.93 12.45
N ASN A 174 6.50 1.39 11.72
CA ASN A 174 7.63 2.15 12.25
C ASN A 174 7.53 3.61 11.82
N VAL A 175 7.47 4.53 12.77
CA VAL A 175 7.55 5.98 12.51
C VAL A 175 9.03 6.37 12.45
N ASP A 176 9.43 7.14 11.45
CA ASP A 176 10.80 7.63 11.36
C ASP A 176 11.07 8.66 12.49
N PRO A 177 12.08 8.46 13.35
CA PRO A 177 12.42 9.40 14.43
C PRO A 177 12.88 10.77 13.92
N SER A 178 13.31 10.84 12.64
CA SER A 178 13.78 12.08 12.01
C SER A 178 12.66 12.94 11.42
N ASN A 179 11.40 12.48 11.51
CA ASN A 179 10.26 13.24 11.01
C ASN A 179 10.18 14.62 11.69
N PRO A 180 10.14 15.71 10.91
CA PRO A 180 10.07 17.07 11.47
C PRO A 180 8.72 17.37 12.13
N LEU A 181 7.68 16.57 11.82
CA LEU A 181 6.37 16.62 12.46
C LEU A 181 5.99 15.23 12.97
N PRO A 182 5.49 15.10 14.21
CA PRO A 182 5.00 13.83 14.70
C PRO A 182 3.77 13.40 13.89
N MET A 183 3.80 12.18 13.39
CA MET A 183 2.61 11.54 12.84
C MET A 183 1.72 11.13 14.00
N LEU A 184 0.42 11.41 13.88
CA LEU A 184 -0.51 11.28 15.01
C LEU A 184 -1.23 9.92 14.94
N PRO A 185 -0.88 8.94 15.80
CA PRO A 185 -1.66 7.72 15.91
C PRO A 185 -3.03 8.03 16.51
N LYS A 186 -4.10 7.68 15.79
CA LYS A 186 -5.45 7.61 16.34
C LYS A 186 -5.66 6.22 16.94
N LYS A 187 -6.04 6.18 18.22
CA LYS A 187 -6.43 4.94 18.91
C LYS A 187 -7.82 4.43 18.49
N SER A 188 -8.66 5.30 17.93
CA SER A 188 -10.01 4.97 17.48
C SER A 188 -10.07 4.97 15.95
N LEU A 189 -10.87 4.07 15.39
CA LEU A 189 -11.26 4.07 13.97
C LEU A 189 -12.26 5.18 13.64
N ASP A 190 -12.69 5.96 14.63
CA ASP A 190 -13.67 7.03 14.45
C ASP A 190 -13.22 8.02 13.37
N GLY A 191 -14.09 8.21 12.37
CA GLY A 191 -13.83 8.98 11.15
C GLY A 191 -13.31 8.14 9.97
N PHE A 192 -12.49 7.10 10.19
CA PHE A 192 -11.99 6.24 9.10
C PHE A 192 -13.06 5.35 8.49
N GLU A 193 -14.03 4.90 9.29
CA GLU A 193 -15.17 4.09 8.81
C GLU A 193 -16.01 4.83 7.75
N LYS A 194 -16.05 6.16 7.81
CA LYS A 194 -16.73 7.00 6.82
C LYS A 194 -15.97 7.06 5.49
N LEU A 195 -14.64 6.93 5.54
CA LEU A 195 -13.78 6.98 4.35
C LEU A 195 -13.81 5.67 3.57
N PHE A 196 -14.11 4.57 4.25
CA PHE A 196 -14.20 3.22 3.69
C PHE A 196 -15.51 2.56 4.11
N PRO A 197 -16.66 3.04 3.60
CA PRO A 197 -17.93 2.42 3.91
C PRO A 197 -17.90 0.96 3.45
N VAL A 198 -18.11 0.03 4.37
CA VAL A 198 -18.36 -1.37 4.02
C VAL A 198 -19.63 -1.36 3.18
N ALA A 199 -19.55 -1.85 1.95
CA ALA A 199 -20.70 -1.92 1.05
C ALA A 199 -21.91 -2.51 1.79
N ALA A 200 -23.05 -1.81 1.75
CA ALA A 200 -24.26 -2.19 2.48
C ALA A 200 -24.77 -3.62 2.15
N ASP A 201 -24.31 -4.20 1.03
CA ASP A 201 -24.64 -5.57 0.62
C ASP A 201 -23.96 -6.68 1.44
N ILE A 202 -23.07 -6.34 2.39
CA ILE A 202 -22.40 -7.34 3.26
C ILE A 202 -22.94 -7.32 4.69
N GLN A 203 -23.89 -6.43 5.02
CA GLN A 203 -24.46 -6.32 6.38
C GLN A 203 -25.73 -7.15 6.60
N THR A 204 -25.80 -8.38 6.10
CA THR A 204 -26.91 -9.30 6.41
C THR A 204 -26.42 -10.63 6.98
N THR A 205 -25.58 -10.62 8.02
CA THR A 205 -25.48 -11.78 8.94
C THR A 205 -24.94 -11.37 10.32
N GLU A 206 -25.41 -10.30 10.97
CA GLU A 206 -25.09 -10.08 12.39
C GLU A 206 -26.05 -9.12 13.10
N SER A 207 -27.36 -9.32 12.93
CA SER A 207 -28.37 -8.63 13.75
C SER A 207 -29.66 -9.43 13.88
N LEU A 208 -29.55 -10.71 14.25
CA LEU A 208 -30.68 -11.47 14.78
C LEU A 208 -30.29 -12.11 16.10
N GLN A 209 -30.23 -11.30 17.17
CA GLN A 209 -30.55 -11.73 18.54
C GLN A 209 -30.40 -10.57 19.54
N LYS A 210 -31.27 -9.54 19.47
CA LYS A 210 -31.69 -8.80 20.68
C LYS A 210 -32.95 -7.94 20.50
N SER A 211 -34.09 -8.57 20.32
CA SER A 211 -35.42 -8.09 20.71
C SER A 211 -36.33 -9.32 20.54
N THR A 212 -37.11 -9.81 21.49
CA THR A 212 -37.99 -9.14 22.45
C THR A 212 -38.38 -10.17 23.52
N ILE A 213 -38.30 -9.82 24.80
CA ILE A 213 -39.06 -10.47 25.87
C ILE A 213 -40.05 -9.43 26.39
N ALA A 214 -41.36 -9.68 26.20
CA ALA A 214 -42.43 -9.54 27.20
C ALA A 214 -43.83 -9.35 26.55
N ASN A 215 -44.58 -10.46 26.51
CA ASN A 215 -46.00 -10.67 26.82
C ASN A 215 -47.11 -9.72 26.33
N SER A 216 -48.07 -10.27 25.57
CA SER A 216 -49.45 -10.49 26.07
C SER A 216 -50.26 -11.42 25.15
N SER A 217 -51.18 -12.12 25.79
CA SER A 217 -52.04 -13.23 25.35
C SER A 217 -53.10 -12.86 24.31
N SER A 218 -53.38 -13.75 23.36
CA SER A 218 -54.75 -14.23 23.05
C SER A 218 -54.76 -15.37 22.03
N SER A 219 -55.62 -16.33 22.31
CA SER A 219 -55.97 -17.53 21.55
C SER A 219 -56.65 -17.24 20.20
N ILE A 220 -56.49 -18.14 19.22
CA ILE A 220 -57.57 -18.74 18.39
C ILE A 220 -57.00 -19.90 17.52
N LYS A 221 -57.84 -20.92 17.30
CA LYS A 221 -57.64 -22.25 16.71
C LYS A 221 -57.65 -22.30 15.16
N SER A 222 -57.24 -23.49 14.65
CA SER A 222 -57.68 -24.25 13.44
C SER A 222 -57.22 -23.72 12.06
N ASP A 223 -56.90 -24.51 11.04
CA ASP A 223 -56.81 -25.97 10.80
C ASP A 223 -56.12 -26.24 9.44
N SER A 224 -55.79 -27.51 9.16
CA SER A 224 -55.53 -28.15 7.84
C SER A 224 -54.18 -27.87 7.15
N SER A 225 -53.20 -28.80 7.09
CA SER A 225 -53.08 -30.14 6.45
C SER A 225 -52.63 -30.12 4.99
N SER A 226 -51.42 -30.63 4.72
CA SER A 226 -51.11 -31.58 3.63
C SER A 226 -49.68 -32.12 3.75
N GLU A 227 -49.56 -33.43 3.53
CA GLU A 227 -48.45 -34.32 3.88
C GLU A 227 -47.43 -34.51 2.74
N SER A 228 -46.28 -35.10 3.14
CA SER A 228 -45.35 -35.96 2.38
C SER A 228 -44.44 -35.27 1.34
N HIS A 229 -43.14 -35.60 1.18
CA HIS A 229 -42.40 -36.83 1.47
C HIS A 229 -41.00 -36.56 2.02
N THR A 230 -40.61 -37.38 2.99
CA THR A 230 -39.26 -37.60 3.51
C THR A 230 -38.41 -38.42 2.53
N GLN A 231 -37.17 -38.02 2.32
CA GLN A 231 -36.08 -38.95 2.00
C GLN A 231 -34.83 -38.57 2.79
N LYS A 232 -34.55 -39.36 3.83
CA LYS A 232 -33.26 -39.42 4.53
C LYS A 232 -32.34 -40.34 3.74
N GLN A 233 -31.09 -39.95 3.55
CA GLN A 233 -29.99 -40.90 3.39
C GLN A 233 -28.92 -40.59 4.43
N ASN A 234 -28.83 -41.49 5.41
CA ASN A 234 -27.66 -41.70 6.26
C ASN A 234 -26.71 -42.64 5.51
N TYR A 235 -25.42 -42.35 5.54
CA TYR A 235 -24.39 -43.39 5.52
C TYR A 235 -23.34 -43.02 6.58
N ASP A 236 -23.26 -43.89 7.58
CA ASP A 236 -22.14 -44.05 8.51
C ASP A 236 -21.59 -45.47 8.29
N SER A 237 -20.28 -45.62 8.41
CA SER A 237 -19.55 -46.83 8.84
C SER A 237 -18.07 -46.80 8.39
N ASP A 238 -17.23 -46.42 9.35
CA ASP A 238 -16.16 -47.24 9.93
C ASP A 238 -14.90 -47.69 9.13
N LYS A 239 -13.77 -47.07 9.50
CA LYS A 239 -12.67 -47.61 10.34
C LYS A 239 -11.55 -48.55 9.80
N VAL A 240 -10.33 -48.14 10.20
CA VAL A 240 -9.07 -48.86 10.53
C VAL A 240 -8.11 -49.30 9.40
N GLN A 241 -6.87 -48.79 9.40
CA GLN A 241 -5.66 -49.55 9.81
C GLN A 241 -4.36 -48.71 9.88
N LYS A 242 -3.73 -48.76 11.07
CA LYS A 242 -2.30 -48.52 11.34
C LYS A 242 -1.51 -49.78 10.99
N VAL A 243 -0.33 -49.66 10.36
CA VAL A 243 0.83 -50.56 10.57
C VAL A 243 2.13 -49.78 10.36
N SER A 244 3.11 -50.07 11.20
CA SER A 244 4.47 -49.54 11.41
C SER A 244 5.58 -50.24 10.58
N ASP A 245 6.61 -49.46 10.16
CA ASP A 245 8.09 -49.65 9.98
C ASP A 245 8.75 -51.05 9.78
N PRO A 246 10.05 -51.19 9.39
CA PRO A 246 11.05 -50.26 8.82
C PRO A 246 11.85 -50.82 7.61
N ASN A 247 12.67 -50.02 6.91
CA ASN A 247 13.98 -50.51 6.42
C ASN A 247 15.03 -49.43 6.11
N VAL A 248 16.28 -49.84 6.32
CA VAL A 248 17.55 -49.13 6.36
C VAL A 248 18.19 -49.03 4.96
N SER A 249 18.86 -47.91 4.65
CA SER A 249 20.08 -47.95 3.84
C SER A 249 21.05 -46.83 4.20
N LYS A 250 22.24 -47.26 4.65
CA LYS A 250 23.45 -46.49 4.95
C LYS A 250 24.04 -45.84 3.71
N LYS A 251 24.71 -44.70 3.89
CA LYS A 251 26.02 -44.47 3.26
C LYS A 251 26.91 -43.65 4.20
N ASN A 252 27.99 -44.28 4.64
CA ASN A 252 29.12 -43.68 5.35
C ASN A 252 30.12 -43.14 4.31
N GLU A 253 30.74 -42.00 4.61
CA GLU A 253 32.15 -41.75 4.31
C GLU A 253 32.82 -41.24 5.59
N GLU A 254 34.11 -41.54 5.70
CA GLU A 254 34.81 -41.92 6.92
C GLU A 254 36.08 -41.04 7.10
N PHE A 255 36.30 -40.48 8.31
CA PHE A 255 37.58 -40.21 9.01
C PHE A 255 38.54 -39.14 8.40
N LYS A 256 39.40 -38.38 9.12
CA LYS A 256 39.94 -38.29 10.50
C LYS A 256 40.65 -36.90 10.57
N ASN A 257 40.68 -36.16 11.68
CA ASN A 257 41.67 -36.31 12.75
C ASN A 257 41.30 -35.45 13.97
N SER A 258 41.53 -36.03 15.13
CA SER A 258 41.52 -35.45 16.47
C SER A 258 42.81 -34.71 16.78
N GLU A 259 42.72 -33.58 17.47
CA GLU A 259 43.71 -33.25 18.52
C GLU A 259 43.02 -32.50 19.66
N PHE A 260 43.26 -33.01 20.86
CA PHE A 260 42.71 -32.61 22.13
C PHE A 260 43.64 -31.56 22.74
N ASN A 261 43.11 -30.45 23.26
CA ASN A 261 43.77 -29.72 24.35
C ASN A 261 42.74 -28.97 25.19
N SER A 262 42.94 -29.12 26.49
CA SER A 262 42.09 -28.80 27.63
C SER A 262 42.17 -27.33 28.09
N GLU A 263 41.06 -26.88 28.68
CA GLU A 263 40.93 -25.94 29.81
C GLU A 263 41.71 -24.61 29.85
N SER A 264 40.96 -23.50 29.79
CA SER A 264 40.88 -22.53 30.91
C SER A 264 39.77 -21.49 30.66
N GLU A 265 38.60 -21.67 31.29
CA GLU A 265 37.62 -20.61 31.49
C GLU A 265 38.05 -19.75 32.68
N HIS A 266 38.56 -18.54 32.45
CA HIS A 266 38.48 -17.39 33.37
C HIS A 266 39.25 -16.21 32.76
N ASP A 267 38.60 -15.35 31.96
CA ASP A 267 38.90 -13.88 31.92
C ASP A 267 38.04 -13.02 30.95
N SER A 268 36.84 -13.44 30.57
CA SER A 268 36.02 -12.70 29.58
C SER A 268 35.16 -11.56 30.15
N ARG A 269 35.11 -11.38 31.49
CA ARG A 269 34.25 -10.37 32.13
C ARG A 269 34.90 -8.98 32.28
N SER A 270 36.22 -8.87 32.37
CA SER A 270 36.88 -7.56 32.62
C SER A 270 36.98 -6.69 31.35
N PHE A 271 37.21 -7.28 30.18
CA PHE A 271 37.33 -6.54 28.91
C PHE A 271 36.01 -5.92 28.43
N SER A 272 34.86 -6.55 28.72
CA SER A 272 33.54 -6.00 28.38
C SER A 272 33.18 -4.78 29.22
N GLU A 273 33.55 -4.76 30.51
CA GLU A 273 33.29 -3.63 31.39
C GLU A 273 34.18 -2.43 31.05
N VAL A 274 35.48 -2.64 30.81
CA VAL A 274 36.41 -1.58 30.39
C VAL A 274 35.98 -0.93 29.08
N LYS A 275 35.51 -1.72 28.10
CA LYS A 275 35.01 -1.21 26.81
C LYS A 275 33.70 -0.43 26.95
N LYS A 276 32.83 -0.83 27.88
CA LYS A 276 31.57 -0.12 28.18
C LYS A 276 31.83 1.20 28.92
N GLN A 277 32.79 1.21 29.84
CA GLN A 277 33.18 2.39 30.61
C GLN A 277 33.90 3.44 29.72
N LYS A 278 34.73 2.99 28.77
CA LYS A 278 35.37 3.87 27.77
C LYS A 278 34.38 4.48 26.78
N ARG A 279 33.34 3.74 26.36
CA ARG A 279 32.28 4.28 25.50
C ARG A 279 31.43 5.32 26.23
N MET A 280 31.12 5.08 27.50
CA MET A 280 30.36 6.01 28.33
C MET A 280 31.12 7.33 28.55
N SER A 281 32.44 7.29 28.75
CA SER A 281 33.25 8.50 28.90
C SER A 281 33.42 9.29 27.61
N GLU A 282 33.51 8.62 26.45
CA GLU A 282 33.53 9.28 25.14
C GLU A 282 32.19 9.95 24.80
N GLU A 283 31.07 9.32 25.16
CA GLU A 283 29.73 9.87 24.93
C GLU A 283 29.46 11.11 25.81
N LEU A 284 29.95 11.08 27.06
CA LEU A 284 29.89 12.23 27.97
C LEU A 284 30.74 13.40 27.46
N LEU A 285 31.94 13.12 26.93
CA LEU A 285 32.80 14.13 26.31
C LEU A 285 32.15 14.75 25.06
N ARG A 286 31.42 13.95 24.27
CA ARG A 286 30.67 14.45 23.10
C ARG A 286 29.52 15.35 23.52
N GLN A 287 28.74 14.95 24.53
CA GLN A 287 27.66 15.79 25.08
C GLN A 287 28.18 17.11 25.63
N GLU A 288 29.34 17.11 26.31
CA GLU A 288 29.93 18.33 26.85
C GLU A 288 30.43 19.28 25.74
N LYS A 289 31.07 18.74 24.69
CA LYS A 289 31.48 19.54 23.51
C LYS A 289 30.28 20.15 22.79
N GLU A 290 29.20 19.40 22.65
CA GLU A 290 27.98 19.87 21.99
C GLU A 290 27.23 20.92 22.82
N LYS A 291 27.23 20.77 24.15
CA LYS A 291 26.73 21.80 25.06
C LYS A 291 27.54 23.10 24.96
N ARG A 292 28.88 23.01 24.92
CA ARG A 292 29.78 24.17 24.73
C ARG A 292 29.55 24.86 23.38
N ARG A 293 29.28 24.10 22.32
CA ARG A 293 28.97 24.67 21.00
C ARG A 293 27.65 25.45 21.02
N ARG A 294 26.59 24.86 21.56
CA ARG A 294 25.29 25.54 21.70
C ARG A 294 25.36 26.78 22.58
N GLU A 295 26.18 26.76 23.63
CA GLU A 295 26.38 27.94 24.47
C GLU A 295 27.08 29.09 23.73
N ARG A 296 28.02 28.79 22.80
CA ARG A 296 28.63 29.81 21.93
C ARG A 296 27.61 30.37 20.94
N GLU A 297 26.85 29.51 20.28
CA GLU A 297 25.80 29.93 19.34
C GLU A 297 24.75 30.80 20.04
N TYR A 298 24.38 30.48 21.28
CA TYR A 298 23.45 31.31 22.07
C TYR A 298 24.06 32.66 22.49
N ARG A 299 25.37 32.71 22.80
CA ARG A 299 26.07 33.98 23.07
C ARG A 299 26.16 34.85 21.82
N GLU A 300 26.46 34.26 20.66
CA GLU A 300 26.51 34.98 19.38
C GLU A 300 25.14 35.52 18.98
N GLN A 301 24.07 34.74 19.16
CA GLN A 301 22.70 35.22 18.92
C GLN A 301 22.33 36.38 19.86
N ARG A 302 22.76 36.32 21.13
CA ARG A 302 22.48 37.38 22.11
C ARG A 302 23.29 38.66 21.84
N GLU A 303 24.52 38.53 21.35
CA GLU A 303 25.35 39.65 20.89
C GLU A 303 24.77 40.28 19.62
N PHE A 304 24.28 39.47 18.67
CA PHE A 304 23.63 39.95 17.45
C PHE A 304 22.34 40.75 17.72
N LEU A 305 21.60 40.40 18.76
CA LEU A 305 20.40 41.14 19.19
C LEU A 305 20.69 42.47 19.94
N ARG A 306 21.96 42.76 20.25
CA ARG A 306 22.37 44.00 20.96
C ARG A 306 22.97 45.06 20.03
N LEU A 307 23.23 44.73 18.77
CA LEU A 307 23.61 45.64 17.68
C LEU A 307 22.35 46.12 16.94
#